data_AF-A0A944NTQ0-F1
#
_entry.id   AF-A0A944NTQ0-F1
#
_cell.length_a   1.000
_cell.length_b   1.000
_cell.length_c   1.000
_cell.angle_alpha   90.00
_cell.angle_beta   90.00
_cell.angle_gamma   90.00
#
_symmetry.space_group_name_H-M   'P 1'
#
loop_
_entity.id
_entity.type
_entity.pdbx_description
1 polymer ?
#
loop_
_entity_poly.entity_id
_entity_poly.type
_entity_poly.pdbx_seq_one_letter_code
_entity_poly.pdbx_strand_id
1 'polypeptide(L)'
;MIDVLDQAGIPELEEQAGTTVERSSLYGFLAVVFRAEPTPELLAEIRRDSFRAALKAVDSGLADSLAGVSEQKLLDDLAVEYTHLFIGPGNHVAPYATLFLGGNNASLWGPETVWVKRFIEDAGFEYSTDFQDLPDHIAVELEFMQQLTANEAAAIESGDRDRAEILQAIEKEFVTAHMAKWIPDFCRKVQDRAEFPFYRDMAGLTEGFILSEAAMFGAGENTA
;
A
#
# COMPACT_ATOMS: atom_id res chain seq x y z
N MET A 1 20.86 -6.33 -41.86
CA MET A 1 20.15 -7.49 -41.31
C MET A 1 20.06 -7.22 -39.82
N ILE A 2 19.08 -6.40 -39.45
CA ILE A 2 18.81 -6.03 -38.06
C ILE A 2 18.01 -7.21 -37.50
N ASP A 3 18.48 -7.76 -36.39
CA ASP A 3 17.84 -8.86 -35.68
C ASP A 3 16.37 -8.52 -35.45
N VAL A 4 15.51 -9.39 -35.97
CA VAL A 4 14.11 -9.50 -35.56
C VAL A 4 14.16 -10.21 -34.21
N LEU A 5 14.53 -9.49 -33.16
CA LEU A 5 14.29 -9.93 -31.80
C LEU A 5 12.78 -9.90 -31.59
N ASP A 6 12.22 -11.11 -31.49
CA ASP A 6 11.05 -11.48 -30.70
C ASP A 6 10.06 -10.35 -30.38
N GLN A 7 9.23 -10.00 -31.36
CA GLN A 7 8.09 -9.08 -31.16
C GLN A 7 7.01 -9.67 -30.24
N ALA A 8 7.09 -10.94 -29.82
CA ALA A 8 6.16 -11.52 -28.85
C ALA A 8 6.59 -11.21 -27.41
N GLY A 9 7.90 -11.10 -27.14
CA GLY A 9 8.41 -10.74 -25.81
C GLY A 9 8.27 -9.26 -25.45
N ILE A 10 8.17 -8.35 -26.42
CA ILE A 10 8.02 -6.91 -26.16
C ILE A 10 6.62 -6.57 -25.58
N PRO A 11 5.49 -7.05 -26.16
CA PRO A 11 4.17 -6.83 -25.58
C PRO A 11 3.98 -7.43 -24.19
N GLU A 12 4.57 -8.61 -23.93
CA GLU A 12 4.50 -9.26 -22.61
C GLU A 12 5.26 -8.47 -21.54
N LEU A 13 6.43 -7.94 -21.89
CA LEU A 13 7.19 -7.05 -21.00
C LEU A 13 6.50 -5.69 -20.80
N GLU A 14 5.86 -5.12 -21.82
CA GLU A 14 5.07 -3.89 -21.72
C GLU A 14 3.82 -4.09 -20.83
N GLU A 15 3.14 -5.24 -20.94
CA GLU A 15 2.00 -5.61 -20.10
C GLU A 15 2.43 -5.83 -18.64
N GLN A 16 3.56 -6.50 -18.43
CA GLN A 16 4.13 -6.71 -17.09
C GLN A 16 4.58 -5.39 -16.46
N ALA A 17 5.29 -4.53 -17.20
CA ALA A 17 5.66 -3.20 -16.72
C ALA A 17 4.43 -2.35 -16.39
N GLY A 18 3.40 -2.38 -17.25
CA GLY A 18 2.12 -1.71 -17.00
C GLY A 18 1.47 -2.16 -15.69
N THR A 19 1.40 -3.47 -15.45
CA THR A 19 0.86 -4.05 -14.22
C THR A 19 1.67 -3.62 -12.99
N THR A 20 3.01 -3.58 -13.07
CA THR A 20 3.87 -3.13 -11.97
C THR A 20 3.69 -1.63 -11.68
N VAL A 21 3.52 -0.78 -12.71
CA VAL A 21 3.23 0.66 -12.53
C VAL A 21 1.90 0.89 -11.81
N GLU A 22 0.87 0.09 -12.12
CA GLU A 22 -0.42 0.14 -11.43
C GLU A 22 -0.29 -0.24 -9.96
N ARG A 23 0.46 -1.31 -9.65
CA ARG A 23 0.78 -1.72 -8.27
C ARG A 23 1.49 -0.59 -7.51
N SER A 24 2.51 0.01 -8.12
CA SER A 24 3.25 1.13 -7.52
C SER A 24 2.34 2.32 -7.22
N SER A 25 1.46 2.67 -8.16
CA SER A 25 0.51 3.77 -8.01
C SER A 25 -0.46 3.51 -6.85
N LEU A 26 -0.94 2.27 -6.70
CA LEU A 26 -1.83 1.88 -5.61
C LEU A 26 -1.13 1.90 -4.25
N TYR A 27 0.10 1.37 -4.16
CA TYR A 27 0.92 1.46 -2.94
C TYR A 27 1.11 2.92 -2.50
N GLY A 28 1.50 3.80 -3.42
CA GLY A 28 1.71 5.22 -3.12
C GLY A 28 0.43 5.93 -2.69
N PHE A 29 -0.69 5.65 -3.36
CA PHE A 29 -1.98 6.21 -2.98
C PHE A 29 -2.39 5.78 -1.57
N LEU A 30 -2.31 4.48 -1.26
CA LEU A 30 -2.66 3.96 0.07
C LEU A 30 -1.71 4.50 1.14
N ALA A 31 -0.42 4.68 0.83
CA ALA A 31 0.53 5.31 1.74
C ALA A 31 0.06 6.72 2.13
N VAL A 32 -0.38 7.53 1.17
CA VAL A 32 -0.94 8.88 1.44
C VAL A 32 -2.18 8.81 2.32
N VAL A 33 -3.09 7.87 2.07
CA VAL A 33 -4.35 7.71 2.83
C VAL A 33 -4.12 7.45 4.32
N PHE A 34 -3.15 6.61 4.68
CA PHE A 34 -2.90 6.26 6.08
C PHE A 34 -1.87 7.15 6.77
N ARG A 35 -1.11 7.96 6.03
CA ARG A 35 -0.01 8.77 6.57
C ARG A 35 -0.49 9.88 7.50
N ALA A 36 -1.58 10.55 7.16
CA ALA A 36 -2.07 11.73 7.85
C ALA A 36 -3.54 11.99 7.53
N GLU A 37 -4.12 13.01 8.18
CA GLU A 37 -5.43 13.54 7.84
C GLU A 37 -5.51 13.91 6.35
N PRO A 38 -6.66 13.69 5.67
CA PRO A 38 -6.79 13.98 4.26
C PRO A 38 -6.57 15.46 3.93
N THR A 39 -5.84 15.71 2.84
CA THR A 39 -5.60 17.06 2.33
C THR A 39 -6.54 17.39 1.17
N PRO A 40 -6.70 18.68 0.80
CA PRO A 40 -7.42 19.05 -0.41
C PRO A 40 -6.89 18.36 -1.67
N GLU A 41 -5.59 18.14 -1.76
CA GLU A 41 -4.93 17.44 -2.87
C GLU A 41 -5.35 15.98 -2.94
N LEU A 42 -5.40 15.27 -1.80
CA LEU A 42 -5.90 13.90 -1.74
C LEU A 42 -7.37 13.82 -2.16
N LEU A 43 -8.21 14.75 -1.70
CA LEU A 43 -9.62 14.79 -2.10
C LEU A 43 -9.79 15.08 -3.59
N ALA A 44 -8.99 15.99 -4.15
CA ALA A 44 -9.00 16.28 -5.57
C ALA A 44 -8.65 15.04 -6.39
N GLU A 45 -7.66 14.26 -5.95
CA GLU A 45 -7.25 13.02 -6.61
C GLU A 45 -8.36 11.97 -6.56
N ILE A 46 -8.97 11.75 -5.39
CA ILE A 46 -10.02 10.74 -5.22
C ILE A 46 -11.30 11.11 -6.00
N ARG A 47 -11.52 12.41 -6.25
CA ARG A 47 -12.64 12.90 -7.06
C ARG A 47 -12.43 12.78 -8.57
N ARG A 48 -11.23 12.45 -9.04
CA ARG A 48 -10.98 12.26 -10.48
C ARG A 48 -11.80 11.09 -11.02
N ASP A 49 -12.34 11.24 -12.22
CA ASP A 49 -13.20 10.22 -12.84
C ASP A 49 -12.49 8.88 -13.02
N SER A 50 -11.18 8.89 -13.33
CA SER A 50 -10.35 7.68 -13.42
C SER A 50 -10.31 6.92 -12.10
N PHE A 51 -10.10 7.63 -11.00
CA PHE A 51 -10.03 7.05 -9.66
C PHE A 51 -11.40 6.52 -9.22
N ARG A 52 -12.46 7.29 -9.46
CA ARG A 52 -13.85 6.87 -9.18
C ARG A 52 -14.28 5.66 -10.00
N ALA A 53 -13.81 5.55 -11.25
CA ALA A 53 -14.08 4.39 -12.09
C ALA A 53 -13.39 3.13 -11.55
N ALA A 54 -12.13 3.24 -11.12
CA ALA A 54 -11.40 2.15 -10.48
C ALA A 54 -12.07 1.70 -9.17
N LEU A 55 -12.48 2.66 -8.32
CA LEU A 55 -13.22 2.39 -7.08
C LEU A 55 -14.58 1.72 -7.28
N LYS A 56 -15.31 2.08 -8.35
CA LYS A 56 -16.59 1.44 -8.70
C LYS A 56 -16.39 0.00 -9.18
N ALA A 57 -15.28 -0.30 -9.84
CA ALA A 57 -14.98 -1.66 -10.28
C ALA A 57 -14.78 -2.63 -9.09
N VAL A 58 -14.43 -2.11 -7.92
CA VAL A 58 -14.29 -2.88 -6.67
C VAL A 58 -15.50 -2.76 -5.73
N ASP A 59 -16.66 -2.29 -6.24
CA ASP A 59 -17.93 -2.16 -5.50
C ASP A 59 -17.81 -1.36 -4.19
N SER A 60 -16.99 -0.30 -4.18
CA SER A 60 -16.89 0.59 -3.01
C SER A 60 -18.04 1.61 -2.98
N GLY A 61 -18.69 1.77 -1.81
CA GLY A 61 -19.69 2.81 -1.54
C GLY A 61 -19.11 4.22 -1.49
N LEU A 62 -17.78 4.31 -1.54
CA LEU A 62 -16.97 5.51 -1.49
C LEU A 62 -17.39 6.55 -2.53
N ALA A 63 -17.57 6.15 -3.79
CA ALA A 63 -17.88 7.08 -4.88
C ALA A 63 -19.19 7.86 -4.67
N ASP A 64 -20.12 7.30 -3.91
CA ASP A 64 -21.40 7.90 -3.55
C ASP A 64 -21.30 8.75 -2.28
N SER A 65 -20.50 8.32 -1.29
CA SER A 65 -20.25 9.07 -0.05
C SER A 65 -19.55 10.42 -0.28
N LEU A 66 -18.79 10.54 -1.37
CA LEU A 66 -18.08 11.74 -1.77
C LEU A 66 -18.97 12.75 -2.51
N ALA A 67 -20.19 12.37 -2.89
CA ALA A 67 -21.09 13.20 -3.68
C ALA A 67 -21.95 14.11 -2.80
N GLY A 68 -22.12 15.38 -3.20
CA GLY A 68 -23.09 16.31 -2.59
C GLY A 68 -22.67 16.96 -1.26
N VAL A 69 -21.46 16.67 -0.74
CA VAL A 69 -20.86 17.35 0.42
C VAL A 69 -19.86 18.41 -0.06
N SER A 70 -19.84 19.58 0.58
CA SER A 70 -18.81 20.58 0.28
C SER A 70 -17.42 20.03 0.63
N GLU A 71 -16.39 20.42 -0.13
CA GLU A 71 -15.02 19.96 0.09
C GLU A 71 -14.53 20.22 1.52
N GLN A 72 -14.73 21.43 2.03
CA GLN A 72 -14.32 21.78 3.39
C GLN A 72 -14.98 20.88 4.44
N LYS A 73 -16.30 20.65 4.33
CA LYS A 73 -17.00 19.81 5.28
C LYS A 73 -16.47 18.37 5.25
N LEU A 74 -16.19 17.85 4.05
CA LEU A 74 -15.64 16.51 3.90
C LEU A 74 -14.22 16.41 4.51
N LEU A 75 -13.37 17.42 4.30
CA LEU A 75 -12.05 17.47 4.94
C LEU A 75 -12.17 17.46 6.46
N ASP A 76 -13.03 18.31 7.02
CA ASP A 76 -13.22 18.40 8.47
C ASP A 76 -13.75 17.07 9.04
N ASP A 77 -14.75 16.46 8.39
CA ASP A 77 -15.34 15.19 8.80
C ASP A 77 -14.30 14.05 8.76
N LEU A 78 -13.48 13.98 7.71
CA LEU A 78 -12.45 12.95 7.57
C LEU A 78 -11.24 13.16 8.50
N ALA A 79 -10.86 14.41 8.78
CA ALA A 79 -9.80 14.72 9.74
C ALA A 79 -10.19 14.28 11.16
N VAL A 80 -11.46 14.53 11.55
CA VAL A 80 -12.01 14.05 12.83
C VAL A 80 -12.01 12.53 12.87
N GLU A 81 -12.46 11.87 11.80
CA GLU A 81 -12.46 10.41 11.75
C GLU A 81 -11.04 9.82 11.79
N TYR A 82 -10.08 10.40 11.05
CA TYR A 82 -8.68 9.97 11.08
C TYR A 82 -8.13 10.02 12.51
N THR A 83 -8.38 11.13 13.22
CA THR A 83 -7.98 11.28 14.62
C THR A 83 -8.61 10.18 15.48
N HIS A 84 -9.92 9.94 15.37
CA HIS A 84 -10.59 8.89 16.14
C HIS A 84 -10.10 7.47 15.81
N LEU A 85 -9.82 7.19 14.53
CA LEU A 85 -9.43 5.87 14.06
C LEU A 85 -7.97 5.54 14.37
N PHE A 86 -7.04 6.47 14.23
CA PHE A 86 -5.60 6.15 14.23
C PHE A 86 -4.81 6.80 15.37
N ILE A 87 -5.32 7.88 15.99
CA ILE A 87 -4.58 8.65 17.01
C ILE A 87 -5.22 8.52 18.40
N GLY A 88 -6.55 8.64 18.48
CA GLY A 88 -7.32 8.65 19.73
C GLY A 88 -7.98 9.99 20.03
N PRO A 89 -8.60 10.16 21.22
CA PRO A 89 -8.50 9.29 22.39
C PRO A 89 -9.35 8.00 22.29
N GLY A 90 -8.99 6.98 23.08
CA GLY A 90 -9.79 5.75 23.23
C GLY A 90 -9.27 4.55 22.43
N ASN A 91 -10.18 3.66 22.03
CA ASN A 91 -9.89 2.39 21.35
C ASN A 91 -9.58 2.55 19.85
N HIS A 92 -8.68 3.48 19.52
CA HIS A 92 -8.14 3.67 18.17
C HIS A 92 -7.34 2.44 17.71
N VAL A 93 -7.19 2.30 16.40
CA VAL A 93 -6.41 1.26 15.72
C VAL A 93 -5.09 1.87 15.28
N ALA A 94 -4.13 1.92 16.21
CA ALA A 94 -2.82 2.45 15.90
C ALA A 94 -2.14 1.64 14.76
N PRO A 95 -1.68 2.29 13.69
CA PRO A 95 -1.29 1.66 12.42
C PRO A 95 0.15 1.12 12.41
N TYR A 96 0.57 0.41 13.46
CA TYR A 96 1.93 -0.11 13.62
C TYR A 96 1.96 -1.65 13.65
N ALA A 97 2.81 -2.27 12.83
CA ALA A 97 2.92 -3.73 12.77
C ALA A 97 3.24 -4.35 14.15
N THR A 98 4.08 -3.69 14.96
CA THR A 98 4.45 -4.17 16.30
C THR A 98 3.24 -4.39 17.22
N LEU A 99 2.16 -3.62 17.06
CA LEU A 99 0.95 -3.76 17.89
C LEU A 99 0.08 -4.95 17.48
N PHE A 100 0.31 -5.50 16.29
CA PHE A 100 -0.38 -6.67 15.76
C PHE A 100 0.47 -7.94 15.91
N LEU A 101 1.78 -7.83 15.71
CA LEU A 101 2.71 -8.96 15.71
C LEU A 101 3.42 -9.16 17.06
N GLY A 102 3.63 -8.10 17.85
CA GLY A 102 4.39 -8.14 19.11
C GLY A 102 3.65 -8.77 20.31
N GLY A 103 2.36 -9.11 20.15
CA GLY A 103 1.54 -9.73 21.20
C GLY A 103 1.44 -8.88 22.47
N ASN A 104 1.34 -9.55 23.63
CA ASN A 104 1.13 -8.89 24.93
C ASN A 104 2.31 -8.02 25.42
N ASN A 105 3.47 -8.09 24.77
CA ASN A 105 4.67 -7.33 25.12
C ASN A 105 5.08 -6.34 24.00
N ALA A 106 4.15 -5.98 23.12
CA ALA A 106 4.41 -5.03 22.05
C ALA A 106 4.97 -3.72 22.60
N SER A 107 6.06 -3.27 21.99
CA SER A 107 6.66 -1.96 22.23
C SER A 107 6.81 -1.26 20.88
N LEU A 108 6.55 0.04 20.85
CA LEU A 108 6.63 0.85 19.64
C LEU A 108 8.01 0.80 18.97
N TRP A 109 9.09 0.59 19.72
CA TRP A 109 10.43 0.35 19.16
C TRP A 109 10.90 -1.08 19.42
N GLY A 110 10.00 -2.03 19.17
CA GLY A 110 10.20 -3.45 19.43
C GLY A 110 10.96 -4.18 18.33
N PRO A 111 11.10 -5.51 18.46
CA PRO A 111 11.77 -6.35 17.47
C PRO A 111 11.20 -6.20 16.06
N GLU A 112 9.87 -6.06 15.91
CA GLU A 112 9.20 -5.88 14.61
C GLU A 112 9.63 -4.59 13.92
N THR A 113 9.60 -3.47 14.64
CA THR A 113 10.07 -2.17 14.13
C THR A 113 11.54 -2.22 13.72
N VAL A 114 12.39 -2.91 14.50
CA VAL A 114 13.82 -3.08 14.16
C VAL A 114 14.00 -3.99 12.95
N TRP A 115 13.16 -5.02 12.79
CA TRP A 115 13.20 -5.91 11.64
C TRP A 115 12.82 -5.15 10.36
N VAL A 116 11.70 -4.42 10.37
CA VAL A 116 11.30 -3.55 9.24
C VAL A 116 12.43 -2.56 8.96
N LYS A 117 12.97 -1.92 10.03
CA LYS A 117 14.10 -1.00 9.95
C LYS A 117 15.20 -1.54 9.03
N ARG A 118 15.70 -2.72 9.40
CA ARG A 118 16.83 -3.37 8.72
C ARG A 118 16.46 -3.87 7.33
N PHE A 119 15.26 -4.39 7.14
CA PHE A 119 14.82 -4.92 5.85
C PHE A 119 14.92 -3.86 4.75
N ILE A 120 14.39 -2.65 5.00
CA ILE A 120 14.44 -1.54 4.03
C ILE A 120 15.88 -1.08 3.78
N GLU A 121 16.70 -0.98 4.84
CA GLU A 121 18.12 -0.60 4.71
C GLU A 121 18.93 -1.64 3.91
N ASP A 122 18.72 -2.92 4.17
CA ASP A 122 19.39 -4.03 3.49
C ASP A 122 18.93 -4.15 2.02
N ALA A 123 17.70 -3.73 1.71
CA ALA A 123 17.19 -3.59 0.34
C ALA A 123 17.77 -2.37 -0.41
N GLY A 124 18.59 -1.54 0.26
CA GLY A 124 19.25 -0.37 -0.34
C GLY A 124 18.38 0.89 -0.39
N PHE A 125 17.29 0.94 0.39
CA PHE A 125 16.42 2.09 0.50
C PHE A 125 16.68 2.84 1.81
N GLU A 126 16.37 4.13 1.80
CA GLU A 126 16.42 4.97 2.99
C GLU A 126 15.00 5.26 3.47
N TYR A 127 14.85 5.39 4.78
CA TYR A 127 13.65 5.95 5.38
C TYR A 127 13.52 7.41 4.98
N SER A 128 12.33 7.80 4.51
CA SER A 128 12.03 9.21 4.30
C SER A 128 12.25 9.97 5.61
N THR A 129 13.16 10.95 5.60
CA THR A 129 13.40 11.82 6.77
C THR A 129 12.25 12.78 7.04
N ASP A 130 11.35 12.93 6.07
CA ASP A 130 10.24 13.88 6.10
C ASP A 130 9.03 13.32 6.87
N PHE A 131 8.98 12.00 7.10
CA PHE A 131 7.95 11.36 7.92
C PHE A 131 8.54 10.85 9.23
N GLN A 132 8.25 11.56 10.32
CA GLN A 132 8.81 11.29 11.66
C GLN A 132 8.05 10.19 12.42
N ASP A 133 7.63 9.14 11.73
CA ASP A 133 6.98 8.00 12.36
C ASP A 133 7.90 6.77 12.38
N LEU A 134 7.42 5.68 12.97
CA LEU A 134 8.20 4.48 13.17
C LEU A 134 8.29 3.66 11.88
N PRO A 135 9.41 2.95 11.63
CA PRO A 135 9.58 2.10 10.44
C PRO A 135 8.43 1.14 10.14
N ASP A 136 7.75 0.64 11.18
CA ASP A 136 6.64 -0.32 11.06
C ASP A 136 5.25 0.34 10.98
N HIS A 137 5.19 1.65 10.75
CA HIS A 137 3.94 2.33 10.42
C HIS A 137 3.46 1.91 9.02
N ILE A 138 2.18 1.60 8.84
CA ILE A 138 1.63 1.10 7.55
C ILE A 138 2.01 1.99 6.35
N ALA A 139 1.92 3.31 6.52
CA ALA A 139 2.27 4.25 5.45
C ALA A 139 3.75 4.18 5.03
N VAL A 140 4.67 3.85 5.96
CA VAL A 140 6.09 3.66 5.64
C VAL A 140 6.28 2.37 4.87
N GLU A 141 5.65 1.29 5.29
CA GLU A 141 5.71 -0.01 4.60
C GLU A 141 5.12 0.09 3.17
N LEU A 142 4.00 0.80 2.99
CA LEU A 142 3.38 1.04 1.69
C LEU A 142 4.27 1.94 0.79
N GLU A 143 4.89 2.98 1.34
CA GLU A 143 5.82 3.85 0.60
C GLU A 143 7.08 3.10 0.17
N PHE A 144 7.58 2.19 1.00
CA PHE A 144 8.68 1.30 0.63
C PHE A 144 8.30 0.41 -0.56
N MET A 145 7.13 -0.22 -0.52
CA MET A 145 6.63 -1.04 -1.63
C MET A 145 6.37 -0.25 -2.92
N GLN A 146 5.92 1.00 -2.80
CA GLN A 146 5.82 1.90 -3.95
C GLN A 146 7.18 2.07 -4.64
N GLN A 147 8.24 2.29 -3.86
CA GLN A 147 9.58 2.49 -4.42
C GLN A 147 10.16 1.21 -5.03
N LEU A 148 9.94 0.05 -4.41
CA LEU A 148 10.35 -1.25 -4.95
C LEU A 148 9.70 -1.51 -6.31
N THR A 149 8.38 -1.41 -6.37
CA THR A 149 7.62 -1.64 -7.61
C THR A 149 7.94 -0.59 -8.69
N ALA A 150 8.15 0.68 -8.33
CA ALA A 150 8.59 1.69 -9.30
C ALA A 150 9.97 1.34 -9.90
N ASN A 151 10.90 0.87 -9.07
CA ASN A 151 12.21 0.42 -9.52
C ASN A 151 12.14 -0.89 -10.33
N GLU A 152 11.20 -1.78 -10.01
CA GLU A 152 10.93 -3.01 -10.77
C GLU A 152 10.44 -2.65 -12.18
N ALA A 153 9.44 -1.76 -12.29
CA ALA A 153 8.93 -1.27 -13.58
C ALA A 153 10.04 -0.65 -14.43
N ALA A 154 10.86 0.22 -13.83
CA ALA A 154 11.99 0.85 -14.53
C ALA A 154 13.03 -0.19 -15.00
N ALA A 155 13.29 -1.24 -14.20
CA ALA A 155 14.17 -2.33 -14.59
C ALA A 155 13.59 -3.10 -15.79
N ILE A 156 12.29 -3.44 -15.77
CA ILE A 156 11.59 -4.11 -16.88
C ILE A 156 11.64 -3.26 -18.16
N GLU A 157 11.31 -1.97 -18.07
CA GLU A 157 11.34 -1.03 -19.21
C GLU A 157 12.74 -0.90 -19.83
N SER A 158 13.78 -0.93 -19.00
CA SER A 158 15.17 -0.88 -19.46
C SER A 158 15.72 -2.23 -19.96
N GLY A 159 14.96 -3.32 -19.79
CA GLY A 159 15.37 -4.67 -20.13
C GLY A 159 16.36 -5.32 -19.14
N ASP A 160 16.55 -4.72 -17.96
CA ASP A 160 17.41 -5.24 -16.89
C ASP A 160 16.66 -6.31 -16.08
N ARG A 161 16.59 -7.52 -16.65
CA ARG A 161 15.84 -8.67 -16.09
C ARG A 161 16.39 -9.10 -14.74
N ASP A 162 17.71 -9.17 -14.58
CA ASP A 162 18.34 -9.59 -13.33
C ASP A 162 17.94 -8.66 -12.18
N ARG A 163 17.92 -7.34 -12.42
CA ARG A 163 17.47 -6.36 -11.44
C ARG A 163 15.97 -6.50 -11.12
N ALA A 164 15.13 -6.69 -12.14
CA ALA A 164 13.69 -6.90 -11.94
C ALA A 164 13.42 -8.15 -11.08
N GLU A 165 14.09 -9.26 -11.35
CA GLU A 165 13.98 -10.50 -10.56
C GLU A 165 14.41 -10.31 -9.10
N ILE A 166 15.49 -9.57 -8.85
CA ILE A 166 15.94 -9.25 -7.48
C ILE A 166 14.90 -8.42 -6.74
N LEU A 167 14.35 -7.38 -7.38
CA LEU A 167 13.33 -6.51 -6.79
C LEU A 167 12.06 -7.29 -6.47
N GLN A 168 11.60 -8.12 -7.41
CA GLN A 168 10.44 -8.98 -7.21
C GLN A 168 10.64 -9.98 -6.06
N ALA A 169 11.85 -10.51 -5.87
CA ALA A 169 12.17 -11.38 -4.74
C ALA A 169 12.08 -10.64 -3.39
N ILE A 170 12.56 -9.39 -3.33
CA ILE A 170 12.47 -8.54 -2.14
C ILE A 170 11.00 -8.21 -1.83
N GLU A 171 10.21 -7.85 -2.86
CA GLU A 171 8.77 -7.61 -2.73
C GLU A 171 8.05 -8.84 -2.18
N LYS A 172 8.32 -10.03 -2.77
CA LYS A 172 7.76 -11.30 -2.30
C LYS A 172 8.06 -11.53 -0.83
N GLU A 173 9.32 -11.39 -0.42
CA GLU A 173 9.72 -11.62 0.96
C GLU A 173 9.01 -10.66 1.91
N PHE A 174 9.00 -9.35 1.60
CA PHE A 174 8.38 -8.36 2.47
C PHE A 174 6.86 -8.56 2.60
N VAL A 175 6.17 -8.80 1.48
CA VAL A 175 4.72 -9.02 1.49
C VAL A 175 4.37 -10.29 2.27
N THR A 176 4.99 -11.42 1.94
CA THR A 176 4.59 -12.73 2.49
C THR A 176 5.10 -12.96 3.91
N ALA A 177 6.31 -12.48 4.23
CA ALA A 177 6.91 -12.67 5.54
C ALA A 177 6.51 -11.57 6.54
N HIS A 178 5.94 -10.45 6.11
CA HIS A 178 5.61 -9.33 6.99
C HIS A 178 4.21 -8.75 6.77
N MET A 179 3.98 -8.03 5.67
CA MET A 179 2.75 -7.24 5.47
C MET A 179 1.47 -8.09 5.57
N ALA A 180 1.46 -9.26 4.93
CA ALA A 180 0.31 -10.17 4.92
C ALA A 180 -0.02 -10.77 6.29
N LYS A 181 0.90 -10.69 7.26
CA LYS A 181 0.68 -11.20 8.62
C LYS A 181 -0.11 -10.26 9.51
N TRP A 182 -0.21 -8.98 9.17
CA TRP A 182 -0.77 -7.98 10.08
C TRP A 182 -1.74 -7.01 9.42
N ILE A 183 -1.49 -6.59 8.17
CA ILE A 183 -2.33 -5.60 7.47
C ILE A 183 -3.78 -6.07 7.35
N PRO A 184 -4.10 -7.35 7.02
CA PRO A 184 -5.50 -7.78 6.96
C PRO A 184 -6.24 -7.62 8.30
N ASP A 185 -5.59 -7.95 9.43
CA ASP A 185 -6.20 -7.76 10.76
C ASP A 185 -6.34 -6.27 11.12
N PHE A 186 -5.36 -5.44 10.75
CA PHE A 186 -5.45 -3.99 10.88
C PHE A 186 -6.65 -3.44 10.10
N CYS A 187 -6.75 -3.78 8.82
CA CYS A 187 -7.83 -3.31 7.94
C CYS A 187 -9.20 -3.74 8.44
N ARG A 188 -9.38 -4.97 8.91
CA ARG A 188 -10.65 -5.41 9.50
C ARG A 188 -11.03 -4.60 10.74
N LYS A 189 -10.07 -4.31 11.62
CA LYS A 189 -10.30 -3.45 12.80
C LYS A 189 -10.68 -2.01 12.43
N VAL A 190 -10.13 -1.47 11.34
CA VAL A 190 -10.50 -0.15 10.81
C VAL A 190 -11.91 -0.20 10.22
N GLN A 191 -12.22 -1.20 9.39
CA GLN A 191 -13.56 -1.38 8.82
C GLN A 191 -14.65 -1.47 9.89
N ASP A 192 -14.40 -2.20 10.97
CA ASP A 192 -15.32 -2.38 12.09
C ASP A 192 -15.60 -1.07 12.87
N ARG A 193 -14.65 -0.13 12.86
CA ARG A 193 -14.71 1.11 13.65
C ARG A 193 -15.02 2.36 12.82
N ALA A 194 -14.78 2.33 11.52
CA ALA A 194 -15.00 3.46 10.64
C ALA A 194 -16.48 3.83 10.62
N GLU A 195 -16.78 5.09 10.89
CA GLU A 195 -18.12 5.65 10.88
C GLU A 195 -18.48 6.18 9.49
N PHE A 196 -17.49 6.64 8.71
CA PHE A 196 -17.67 7.02 7.32
C PHE A 196 -17.21 5.91 6.36
N PRO A 197 -17.85 5.83 5.17
CA PRO A 197 -17.45 4.88 4.13
C PRO A 197 -16.00 5.05 3.66
N PHE A 198 -15.42 6.26 3.78
CA PHE A 198 -14.06 6.54 3.32
C PHE A 198 -13.00 5.60 3.88
N TYR A 199 -12.76 5.62 5.20
CA TYR A 199 -11.72 4.77 5.79
C TYR A 199 -12.11 3.30 5.80
N ARG A 200 -13.41 2.98 5.82
CA ARG A 200 -13.90 1.60 5.66
C ARG A 200 -13.50 1.02 4.31
N ASP A 201 -13.79 1.73 3.24
CA ASP A 201 -13.54 1.26 1.87
C ASP A 201 -12.04 1.28 1.55
N MET A 202 -11.29 2.26 2.07
CA MET A 202 -9.83 2.30 1.95
C MET A 202 -9.16 1.12 2.66
N ALA A 203 -9.64 0.77 3.86
CA ALA A 203 -9.16 -0.41 4.56
C ALA A 203 -9.52 -1.71 3.83
N GLY A 204 -10.74 -1.82 3.30
CA GLY A 204 -11.15 -2.97 2.48
C GLY A 204 -10.31 -3.13 1.20
N LEU A 205 -10.06 -2.02 0.50
CA LEU A 205 -9.17 -1.99 -0.67
C LEU A 205 -7.75 -2.44 -0.31
N THR A 206 -7.21 -1.93 0.80
CA THR A 206 -5.88 -2.29 1.28
C THR A 206 -5.77 -3.76 1.65
N GLU A 207 -6.78 -4.29 2.36
CA GLU A 207 -6.86 -5.72 2.71
C GLU A 207 -6.87 -6.59 1.45
N GLY A 208 -7.78 -6.30 0.51
CA GLY A 208 -7.89 -7.05 -0.74
C GLY A 208 -6.61 -6.99 -1.57
N PHE A 209 -5.98 -5.81 -1.65
CA PHE A 209 -4.74 -5.62 -2.38
C PHE A 209 -3.59 -6.44 -1.79
N ILE A 210 -3.31 -6.31 -0.48
CA ILE A 210 -2.20 -7.05 0.16
C ILE A 210 -2.42 -8.57 0.11
N LEU A 211 -3.66 -9.05 0.23
CA LEU A 211 -3.96 -10.46 0.06
C LEU A 211 -3.76 -10.94 -1.39
N SER A 212 -4.11 -10.11 -2.38
CA SER A 212 -3.87 -10.42 -3.79
C SER A 212 -2.37 -10.47 -4.12
N GLU A 213 -1.58 -9.56 -3.56
CA GLU A 213 -0.12 -9.55 -3.68
C GLU A 213 0.49 -10.82 -3.09
N ALA A 214 0.09 -11.19 -1.86
CA ALA A 214 0.55 -12.41 -1.22
C ALA A 214 0.17 -13.67 -2.02
N ALA A 215 -1.04 -13.71 -2.60
CA ALA A 215 -1.49 -14.82 -3.43
C ALA A 215 -0.69 -14.90 -4.76
N MET A 216 -0.41 -13.76 -5.39
CA MET A 216 0.42 -13.68 -6.60
C MET A 216 1.80 -14.29 -6.35
N PHE A 217 2.44 -13.94 -5.23
CA PHE A 217 3.76 -14.45 -4.87
C PHE A 217 3.78 -15.91 -4.36
N GLY A 218 2.64 -16.41 -3.85
CA GLY A 218 2.46 -17.79 -3.41
C GLY A 218 2.12 -18.76 -4.55
N ALA A 219 1.47 -18.31 -5.62
CA ALA A 219 1.05 -19.14 -6.75
C ALA A 219 2.24 -19.67 -7.59
N GLY A 220 3.41 -19.02 -7.52
CA GLY A 220 4.63 -19.44 -8.21
C GLY A 220 5.33 -20.69 -7.66
N GLU A 221 4.89 -21.23 -6.51
CA GLU A 221 5.55 -22.37 -5.85
C GLU A 221 5.03 -23.75 -6.31
N ASN A 222 4.01 -23.82 -7.17
CA ASN A 222 3.37 -25.08 -7.57
C ASN A 222 3.77 -25.59 -8.97
N THR A 223 4.86 -25.07 -9.53
CA THR A 223 5.46 -25.55 -10.79
C THR A 223 6.96 -25.78 -10.61
N ALA A 224 7.30 -26.89 -9.96
CA ALA A 224 8.62 -27.54 -10.03
C ALA A 224 8.44 -29.06 -9.94
#